data_AF-A0A969WW57-F1
#
_entry.id   AF-A0A969WW57-F1
#
_cell.length_a   1.000
_cell.length_b   1.000
_cell.length_c   1.000
_cell.angle_alpha   90.00
_cell.angle_beta   90.00
_cell.angle_gamma   90.00
#
_symmetry.space_group_name_H-M   'P 1'
#
loop_
_entity.id
_entity.type
_entity.pdbx_description
1 polymer ?
#
loop_
_entity_poly.entity_id
_entity_poly.type
_entity_poly.pdbx_seq_one_letter_code
_entity_poly.pdbx_strand_id
1 'polypeptide(L)' 'QSALIAATLPNPLRFSSKNPSPYMYKRQTHILRQMRNIRLPEKKAKK' A
#
# COMPACT_ATOMS: atom_id res chain seq x y z
N GLN A 1 -4.89 8.15 1.78
CA GLN A 1 -3.62 7.60 2.32
C GLN A 1 -3.63 6.06 2.29
N SER A 2 -3.70 5.44 1.10
CA SER A 2 -3.84 3.98 0.93
C SER A 2 -2.52 3.21 1.10
N ALA A 3 -1.39 3.81 0.73
CA ALA A 3 -0.08 3.16 0.80
C ALA A 3 0.43 2.93 2.24
N LEU A 4 0.06 3.80 3.20
CA LEU A 4 0.44 3.66 4.61
C LEU A 4 -0.33 2.54 5.31
N ILE A 5 -1.62 2.38 4.97
CA ILE A 5 -2.44 1.25 5.43
C ILE A 5 -1.90 -0.05 4.82
N ALA A 6 -1.56 -0.07 3.53
CA ALA A 6 -0.91 -1.24 2.93
C ALA A 6 0.48 -1.56 3.54
N ALA A 7 1.17 -0.54 4.09
CA ALA A 7 2.43 -0.72 4.79
C ALA A 7 2.25 -1.47 6.13
N THR A 8 1.09 -1.38 6.79
CA THR A 8 0.81 -2.04 8.10
C THR A 8 0.28 -3.46 7.99
N LEU A 9 -0.41 -3.82 6.90
CA LEU A 9 -1.07 -5.12 6.72
C LEU A 9 -0.19 -6.38 6.83
N PRO A 10 1.15 -6.39 6.61
CA PRO A 10 1.93 -7.62 6.79
C PRO A 10 2.04 -8.07 8.23
N ASN A 11 2.02 -7.11 9.16
CA ASN A 11 2.07 -7.38 10.59
C ASN A 11 1.57 -6.15 11.37
N PRO A 12 0.25 -6.02 11.56
CA PRO A 12 -0.34 -4.85 12.22
C PRO A 12 -0.02 -4.78 13.72
N LEU A 13 0.44 -5.86 14.35
CA LEU A 13 0.94 -5.85 15.74
C LEU A 13 2.31 -5.15 15.84
N ARG A 14 3.13 -5.22 14.78
CA ARG A 14 4.46 -4.61 14.73
C ARG A 14 4.49 -3.25 14.02
N PHE A 15 3.56 -3.00 13.11
CA PHE A 15 3.56 -1.81 12.25
C PHE A 15 2.29 -0.98 12.44
N SER A 16 2.44 0.27 12.89
CA SER A 16 1.34 1.20 13.13
C SER A 16 1.30 2.29 12.07
N SER A 17 0.15 2.47 11.43
CA SER A 17 -0.08 3.57 10.47
C SER A 17 -0.21 4.91 11.18
N LYS A 18 -0.53 4.90 12.48
CA LYS A 18 -0.59 6.09 13.32
C LYS A 18 0.82 6.59 13.66
N ASN A 19 1.75 5.66 13.93
CA ASN A 19 3.15 5.94 14.27
C ASN A 19 4.09 5.14 13.34
N PRO A 20 4.29 5.59 12.09
CA PRO A 20 5.10 4.86 11.12
C PRO A 20 6.58 4.87 11.48
N SER A 21 7.21 3.70 11.41
CA SER A 21 8.66 3.57 11.58
C SER A 21 9.41 3.97 10.29
N PRO A 22 10.74 4.21 10.35
CA PRO A 22 11.55 4.48 9.15
C PRO A 22 11.44 3.39 8.07
N TYR A 23 11.26 2.13 8.48
CA TYR A 23 11.01 1.02 7.55
C TYR A 23 9.68 1.17 6.81
N MET A 24 8.64 1.64 7.48
CA MET A 24 7.32 1.84 6.88
C MET A 24 7.34 2.93 5.81
N TYR A 25 8.10 4.00 6.00
CA TYR A 25 8.28 5.03 4.97
C TYR A 25 8.97 4.49 3.71
N LYS A 26 10.03 3.69 3.88
CA LYS A 26 10.67 3.00 2.74
C LYS A 26 9.66 2.08 2.06
N ARG A 27 8.92 1.27 2.82
CA ARG A 27 7.92 0.36 2.27
C ARG A 27 6.78 1.09 1.54
N GLN A 28 6.35 2.24 2.05
CA GLN A 28 5.34 3.09 1.42
C GLN A 28 5.79 3.56 0.03
N THR A 29 7.03 4.01 -0.14
CA THR A 29 7.53 4.45 -1.45
C THR A 29 7.62 3.30 -2.45
N HIS A 30 8.04 2.12 -1.99
CA HIS A 30 8.02 0.90 -2.81
C HIS A 30 6.59 0.54 -3.25
N ILE A 31 5.61 0.54 -2.34
CA ILE A 31 4.20 0.27 -2.65
C ILE A 31 3.67 1.28 -3.68
N LEU A 32 3.95 2.57 -3.49
CA LEU A 32 3.55 3.62 -4.43
C LEU A 32 4.14 3.40 -5.82
N ARG A 33 5.39 2.97 -5.92
CA ARG A 33 6.02 2.61 -7.20
C ARG A 33 5.31 1.44 -7.87
N GLN A 34 4.97 0.40 -7.10
CA GLN A 34 4.24 -0.75 -7.65
C GLN A 34 2.82 -0.37 -8.07
N MET A 35 2.10 0.45 -7.29
CA MET A 35 0.77 0.94 -7.65
C MET A 35 0.76 1.71 -8.98
N ARG A 36 1.83 2.44 -9.30
CA ARG A 36 1.98 3.12 -10.60
C ARG A 36 2.20 2.14 -11.76
N ASN A 37 2.79 0.98 -11.49
CA ASN A 37 3.10 -0.03 -12.50
C ASN A 37 1.96 -1.03 -12.71
N ILE A 38 1.00 -1.11 -11.78
CA ILE A 38 -0.16 -1.99 -11.90
C ILE A 38 -1.10 -1.42 -12.96
N ARG A 39 -1.26 -2.14 -14.07
CA ARG A 39 -2.36 -1.92 -15.02
C ARG A 39 -3.59 -2.63 -14.50
N LEU A 40 -4.60 -1.86 -14.10
CA LEU A 40 -5.87 -2.42 -13.69
C LEU A 40 -6.59 -2.96 -14.94
N PRO A 41 -7.12 -4.19 -14.91
CA PRO A 41 -7.97 -4.68 -16.00
C PRO A 41 -9.20 -3.77 -16.11
N GLU A 42 -9.62 -3.47 -17.34
CA GLU A 42 -10.83 -2.69 -17.55
C GLU A 42 -12.02 -3.40 -16.90
N LYS A 43 -12.81 -2.65 -16.12
CA LYS A 43 -14.06 -3.17 -15.57
C LYS A 43 -14.94 -3.57 -16.75
N LYS A 44 -15.15 -4.87 -16.96
CA LYS A 44 -16.21 -5.33 -17.85
C LYS A 44 -17.52 -4.73 -17.32
N ALA A 45 -18.12 -3.83 -18.09
CA ALA A 45 -19.45 -3.33 -17.80
C ALA A 45 -20.37 -4.56 -17.69
N LYS A 46 -20.98 -4.74 -16.51
CA LYS A 46 -22.02 -5.75 -16.33
C LYS A 46 -23.14 -5.43 -17.32
N LYS A 47 -23.32 -6.30 -18.31
CA LYS A 47 -24.49 -6.30 -19.19
C LYS A 47 -25.67 -6.94 -18.44
#